data_AF-A0A6G0VXJ0-F1
#
_entry.id   AF-A0A6G0VXJ0-F1
#
_cell.length_a   1.000
_cell.length_b   1.000
_cell.length_c   1.000
_cell.angle_alpha   90.00
_cell.angle_beta   90.00
_cell.angle_gamma   90.00
#
_symmetry.space_group_name_H-M   'P 1'
#
loop_
_entity.id
_entity.type
_entity.pdbx_description
1 polymer ?
#
loop_
_entity_poly.entity_id
_entity_poly.type
_entity_poly.pdbx_seq_one_letter_code
_entity_poly.pdbx_strand_id
1 'polypeptide(L)'
;KKITTELQAKGYDIDIEQVENRFKTLKRNYVDSKHHNKQTGNSRKICAYEDELETILGKRHNINPTVTRDDMGIHILKTKTCNRDISNVTDNEELNDSISLPSPCSSTNSENCNKKQKTITTANGLQICNKTLDELKSTILTRHAERSTFENKLLAKYDDDSEKAEIFRQNILKMKQEKLDMMKLFLNK
;
A
#
# COMPACT_ATOMS: atom_id res chain seq x y z
N LYS A 1 -21.59 4.26 35.91
CA LYS A 1 -22.09 4.11 37.31
C LYS A 1 -21.07 4.55 38.35
N LYS A 2 -19.93 3.86 38.56
CA LYS A 2 -18.92 4.24 39.58
C LYS A 2 -18.47 5.72 39.49
N ILE A 3 -18.14 6.19 38.29
CA ILE A 3 -17.74 7.58 38.03
C ILE A 3 -18.86 8.57 38.40
N THR A 4 -20.11 8.24 38.05
CA THR A 4 -21.28 9.08 38.37
C THR A 4 -21.47 9.20 39.88
N THR A 5 -21.37 8.09 40.62
CA THR A 5 -21.48 8.10 42.09
C THR A 5 -20.37 8.93 42.73
N GLU A 6 -19.13 8.84 42.22
CA GLU A 6 -18.02 9.66 42.72
C GLU A 6 -18.22 11.15 42.45
N LEU A 7 -18.76 11.50 41.28
CA LEU A 7 -19.08 12.89 40.94
C LEU A 7 -20.25 13.43 41.76
N GLN A 8 -21.29 12.62 42.00
CA GLN A 8 -22.39 12.97 42.91
C GLN A 8 -21.90 13.17 44.35
N ALA A 9 -20.98 12.32 44.83
CA ALA A 9 -20.36 12.49 46.14
C ALA A 9 -19.54 13.79 46.26
N LYS A 10 -19.00 14.29 45.15
CA LYS A 10 -18.31 15.60 45.06
C LYS A 10 -19.29 16.78 44.93
N GLY A 11 -20.60 16.54 44.94
CA GLY A 11 -21.65 17.57 44.88
C GLY A 11 -22.12 17.92 43.48
N TYR A 12 -21.76 17.15 42.45
CA TYR A 12 -22.26 17.37 41.09
C TYR A 12 -23.55 16.59 40.85
N ASP A 13 -24.64 17.30 40.54
CA ASP A 13 -25.90 16.68 40.13
C ASP A 13 -25.84 16.29 38.65
N ILE A 14 -25.35 15.08 38.39
CA ILE A 14 -25.18 14.55 37.04
C ILE A 14 -25.73 13.13 36.94
N ASP A 15 -26.32 12.85 35.78
CA ASP A 15 -26.83 11.53 35.46
C ASP A 15 -25.77 10.66 34.75
N ILE A 16 -25.97 9.33 34.80
CA ILE A 16 -25.10 8.35 34.15
C ILE A 16 -25.02 8.62 32.65
N GLU A 17 -26.13 8.94 32.00
CA GLU A 17 -26.16 9.18 30.56
C GLU A 17 -25.30 10.39 30.16
N GLN A 18 -25.33 11.45 30.98
CA GLN A 18 -24.52 12.65 30.76
C GLN A 18 -23.02 12.34 30.82
N VAL A 19 -22.60 11.55 31.81
CA VAL A 19 -21.20 11.10 31.95
C VAL A 19 -20.78 10.26 30.74
N GLU A 20 -21.64 9.33 30.31
CA GLU A 20 -21.36 8.49 29.14
C GLU A 20 -21.25 9.30 27.85
N ASN A 21 -22.18 10.22 27.60
CA ASN A 21 -22.18 11.08 26.43
C ASN A 21 -20.97 12.02 26.42
N ARG A 22 -20.56 12.53 27.58
CA ARG A 22 -19.33 13.30 27.74
C ARG A 22 -18.11 12.47 27.38
N PHE A 23 -18.02 11.24 27.88
CA PHE A 23 -16.90 10.35 27.56
C PHE A 23 -16.85 9.96 26.08
N LYS A 24 -18.00 9.68 25.45
CA LYS A 24 -18.11 9.42 23.99
C LYS A 24 -17.58 10.61 23.19
N THR A 25 -17.94 11.82 23.58
CA THR A 25 -17.49 13.07 22.94
C THR A 25 -15.98 13.25 23.09
N LEU A 26 -15.43 13.04 24.29
CA LEU A 26 -13.99 13.12 24.54
C LEU A 26 -13.22 12.11 23.68
N LYS A 27 -13.67 10.85 23.66
CA LYS A 27 -13.08 9.79 22.84
C LYS A 27 -13.09 10.16 21.36
N ARG A 28 -14.23 10.66 20.85
CA ARG A 28 -14.35 11.08 19.45
C ARG A 28 -13.40 12.23 19.13
N ASN A 29 -13.40 13.29 19.94
CA ASN A 29 -12.53 14.45 19.73
C ASN A 29 -11.06 14.08 19.71
N TYR A 30 -10.64 13.16 20.58
CA TYR A 30 -9.28 12.64 20.60
C TYR A 30 -8.93 11.87 19.32
N VAL A 31 -9.76 10.91 18.91
CA VAL A 31 -9.53 10.13 17.68
C VAL A 31 -9.53 11.03 16.45
N ASP A 32 -10.49 11.96 16.35
CA ASP A 32 -10.60 12.90 15.23
C ASP A 32 -9.36 13.80 15.15
N SER A 33 -8.86 14.28 16.28
CA SER A 33 -7.65 15.12 16.33
C SER A 33 -6.40 14.33 15.98
N LYS A 34 -6.25 13.10 16.49
CA LYS A 34 -5.12 12.22 16.12
C LYS A 34 -5.12 11.88 14.64
N HIS A 35 -6.28 11.56 14.07
CA HIS A 35 -6.38 11.26 12.64
C HIS A 35 -6.08 12.49 11.79
N HIS A 36 -6.62 13.65 12.14
CA HIS A 36 -6.36 14.91 11.45
C HIS A 36 -4.86 15.26 11.44
N ASN A 37 -4.19 15.09 12.58
CA ASN A 37 -2.76 15.40 12.72
C ASN A 37 -1.84 14.37 12.03
N LYS A 38 -2.36 13.19 11.64
CA LYS A 38 -1.64 12.20 10.83
C LYS A 38 -1.69 12.51 9.33
N GLN A 39 -2.56 13.44 8.90
CA GLN A 39 -2.67 13.84 7.50
C GLN A 39 -1.71 15.00 7.20
N THR A 40 -1.00 14.90 6.08
CA THR A 40 -0.11 15.95 5.59
C THR A 40 -0.91 17.13 5.03
N GLY A 41 -0.40 18.36 5.19
CA GLY A 41 -1.00 19.58 4.63
C GLY A 41 -2.08 20.24 5.50
N ASN A 42 -2.43 19.66 6.65
CA ASN A 42 -3.36 20.24 7.61
C ASN A 42 -2.65 21.00 8.74
N SER A 43 -3.31 22.02 9.29
CA SER A 43 -2.88 22.64 10.55
C SER A 43 -3.09 21.69 11.72
N ARG A 44 -2.23 21.77 12.74
CA ARG A 44 -2.36 20.89 13.91
C ARG A 44 -3.60 21.25 14.72
N LYS A 45 -4.43 20.25 15.01
CA LYS A 45 -5.56 20.37 15.93
C LYS A 45 -5.13 20.00 17.34
N ILE A 46 -5.43 20.87 18.29
CA ILE A 46 -5.11 20.69 19.71
C ILE A 46 -6.28 20.03 20.43
N CYS A 47 -6.02 18.99 21.21
CA CYS A 47 -6.99 18.37 22.11
C CYS A 47 -6.64 18.74 23.56
N ALA A 48 -7.58 19.36 24.29
CA ALA A 48 -7.32 19.90 25.62
C ALA A 48 -6.87 18.85 26.65
N TYR A 49 -7.31 17.59 26.48
CA TYR A 49 -7.02 16.48 27.39
C TYR A 49 -6.21 15.38 26.67
N GLU A 50 -5.32 15.77 25.77
CA GLU A 50 -4.58 14.81 24.92
C GLU A 50 -3.76 13.81 25.74
N ASP A 51 -2.98 14.28 26.72
CA ASP A 51 -2.06 13.45 27.49
C ASP A 51 -2.79 12.38 28.33
N GLU A 52 -3.89 12.80 28.96
CA GLU A 52 -4.77 11.93 29.76
C GLU A 52 -5.43 10.87 28.87
N LEU A 53 -5.95 11.30 27.71
CA LEU A 53 -6.62 10.40 26.77
C LEU A 53 -5.63 9.48 26.04
N GLU A 54 -4.39 9.91 25.78
CA GLU A 54 -3.31 9.06 25.26
C GLU A 54 -2.98 7.95 26.26
N THR A 55 -2.92 8.27 27.55
CA THR A 55 -2.66 7.27 28.60
C THR A 55 -3.73 6.18 28.62
N ILE A 56 -5.00 6.55 28.44
CA ILE A 56 -6.15 5.63 28.51
C ILE A 56 -6.42 4.91 27.17
N LEU A 57 -6.26 5.61 26.04
CA LEU A 57 -6.70 5.16 24.72
C LEU A 57 -5.55 4.88 23.75
N GLY A 58 -4.36 5.45 23.96
CA GLY A 58 -3.22 5.40 23.05
C GLY A 58 -2.68 4.00 22.76
N LYS A 59 -2.82 3.08 23.72
CA LYS A 59 -2.42 1.67 23.57
C LYS A 59 -3.38 0.86 22.68
N ARG A 60 -4.53 1.41 22.29
CA ARG A 60 -5.51 0.66 21.50
C ARG A 60 -5.12 0.63 20.03
N HIS A 61 -5.09 -0.59 19.47
CA HIS A 61 -4.76 -0.85 18.07
C HIS A 61 -5.65 -0.10 17.07
N ASN A 62 -6.89 0.22 17.44
CA ASN A 62 -7.81 0.96 16.56
C ASN A 62 -7.50 2.46 16.45
N ILE A 63 -6.57 2.98 17.25
CA ILE A 63 -6.11 4.39 17.24
C ILE A 63 -4.67 4.46 16.74
N ASN A 64 -3.83 3.56 17.25
CA ASN A 64 -2.44 3.40 16.88
C ASN A 64 -2.20 1.95 16.41
N PRO A 65 -2.47 1.64 15.13
CA PRO A 65 -2.27 0.31 14.60
C PRO A 65 -0.78 -0.02 14.50
N THR A 66 -0.40 -1.22 14.95
CA THR A 66 0.97 -1.75 14.79
C THR A 66 1.28 -2.08 13.34
N VAL A 67 0.27 -2.47 12.56
CA VAL A 67 0.40 -2.86 11.17
C VAL A 67 -0.68 -2.15 10.35
N THR A 68 -0.27 -1.48 9.28
CA THR A 68 -1.18 -0.82 8.33
C THR A 68 -0.88 -1.36 6.94
N ARG A 69 -1.90 -1.55 6.10
CA ARG A 69 -1.73 -1.97 4.69
C ARG A 69 -2.25 -0.88 3.77
N ASP A 70 -1.49 -0.57 2.74
CA ASP A 70 -1.90 0.30 1.64
C ASP A 70 -1.56 -0.37 0.28
N ASP A 71 -1.77 0.37 -0.81
CA ASP A 71 -1.49 -0.12 -2.17
C ASP A 71 0.02 -0.30 -2.43
N MET A 72 0.87 0.26 -1.56
CA MET A 72 2.33 0.13 -1.60
C MET A 72 2.85 -1.08 -0.81
N GLY A 73 2.05 -1.63 0.11
CA GLY A 73 2.38 -2.85 0.83
C GLY A 73 1.91 -2.86 2.29
N ILE A 74 2.61 -3.65 3.11
CA ILE A 74 2.36 -3.77 4.55
C ILE A 74 3.41 -2.96 5.31
N HIS A 75 2.95 -1.98 6.09
CA HIS A 75 3.76 -1.13 6.94
C HIS A 75 3.67 -1.58 8.39
N ILE A 76 4.80 -1.98 8.98
CA ILE A 76 4.90 -2.34 10.39
C ILE A 76 5.44 -1.12 11.14
N LEU A 77 4.60 -0.50 11.96
CA LEU A 77 4.99 0.59 12.84
C LEU A 77 5.54 0.03 14.15
N LYS A 78 6.85 0.17 14.38
CA LYS A 78 7.43 -0.09 15.71
C LYS A 78 6.88 0.93 16.70
N THR A 79 6.13 0.46 17.68
CA THR A 79 5.75 1.27 18.83
C THR A 79 7.02 1.64 19.59
N LYS A 80 7.29 2.94 19.76
CA LYS A 80 8.30 3.40 20.72
C LYS A 80 7.79 3.06 22.11
N THR A 81 8.21 1.92 22.66
CA THR A 81 8.12 1.67 24.10
C THR A 81 9.06 2.65 24.78
N CYS A 82 8.53 3.75 25.29
CA CYS A 82 9.25 4.63 26.19
C CYS A 82 9.40 3.96 27.56
N ASN A 83 10.35 3.03 27.67
CA ASN A 83 10.99 2.73 28.95
C ASN A 83 12.09 3.76 29.14
N ARG A 84 11.85 4.67 30.07
CA ARG A 84 12.84 5.64 30.53
C ARG A 84 13.76 4.91 31.50
N ASP A 85 14.84 4.31 30.99
CA ASP A 85 16.03 4.00 31.77
C ASP A 85 17.26 4.17 30.89
N ILE A 86 18.18 5.01 31.36
CA ILE A 86 19.44 5.37 30.73
C ILE A 86 20.43 4.21 30.96
N SER A 87 20.95 3.61 29.89
CA SER A 87 22.34 3.16 29.84
C SER A 87 22.78 2.99 28.39
N ASN A 88 23.93 3.60 28.07
CA ASN A 88 24.60 3.55 26.79
C ASN A 88 25.07 2.13 26.49
N VAL A 89 24.69 1.57 25.33
CA VAL A 89 25.55 0.64 24.58
C VAL A 89 25.38 0.94 23.10
N THR A 90 26.46 1.45 22.53
CA THR A 90 26.77 1.47 21.10
C THR A 90 26.88 0.03 20.62
N ASP A 91 26.17 -0.36 19.57
CA ASP A 91 26.63 -1.39 18.63
C ASP A 91 25.95 -1.21 17.28
N ASN A 92 26.79 -1.08 16.26
CA ASN A 92 26.44 -1.05 14.86
C ASN A 92 26.12 -2.48 14.41
N GLU A 93 24.97 -2.71 13.80
CA GLU A 93 24.74 -3.91 12.97
C GLU A 93 23.88 -3.48 11.77
N GLU A 94 24.55 -3.34 10.62
CA GLU A 94 23.93 -3.35 9.30
C GLU A 94 23.28 -4.72 9.08
N LEU A 95 21.97 -4.77 8.83
CA LEU A 95 21.38 -5.89 8.11
C LEU A 95 20.49 -5.37 6.98
N ASN A 96 21.15 -5.38 5.83
CA ASN A 96 20.68 -5.10 4.50
C ASN A 96 20.11 -6.39 3.92
N ASP A 97 18.79 -6.56 3.91
CA ASP A 97 18.13 -7.60 3.10
C ASP A 97 17.18 -6.94 2.11
N SER A 98 17.77 -6.57 0.99
CA SER A 98 17.11 -6.06 -0.21
C SER A 98 16.56 -7.22 -1.03
N ILE A 99 15.28 -7.56 -0.89
CA ILE A 99 14.57 -8.33 -1.92
C ILE A 99 13.87 -7.34 -2.84
N SER A 100 14.60 -6.92 -3.88
CA SER A 100 14.05 -6.13 -4.98
C SER A 100 13.31 -7.06 -5.96
N LEU A 101 11.98 -6.95 -6.02
CA LEU A 101 11.20 -7.36 -7.18
C LEU A 101 10.76 -6.11 -7.94
N PRO A 102 11.07 -5.98 -9.25
CA PRO A 102 10.67 -4.83 -10.02
C PRO A 102 9.18 -4.95 -10.38
N SER A 103 8.39 -3.92 -10.06
CA SER A 103 7.08 -3.74 -10.68
C SER A 103 6.83 -2.27 -11.00
N PRO A 104 6.49 -1.93 -12.25
CA PRO A 104 6.28 -0.56 -12.69
C PRO A 104 4.85 -0.13 -12.40
N CYS A 105 4.64 1.09 -11.87
CA CYS A 105 3.86 2.12 -12.57
C CYS A 105 3.58 3.39 -11.75
N SER A 106 3.86 4.51 -12.41
CA SER A 106 3.07 5.73 -12.60
C SER A 106 2.07 6.16 -11.52
N SER A 107 2.43 7.28 -10.90
CA SER A 107 1.59 8.15 -10.08
C SER A 107 0.33 8.60 -10.81
N THR A 108 -0.84 8.27 -10.27
CA THR A 108 -2.06 9.04 -10.50
C THR A 108 -2.70 9.34 -9.14
N ASN A 109 -2.87 10.63 -8.86
CA ASN A 109 -3.40 11.17 -7.61
C ASN A 109 -4.71 10.50 -7.20
N SER A 110 -4.67 9.76 -6.08
CA SER A 110 -5.87 9.23 -5.43
C SER A 110 -6.41 10.28 -4.46
N GLU A 111 -7.49 10.95 -4.85
CA GLU A 111 -8.32 11.68 -3.91
C GLU A 111 -8.95 10.69 -2.93
N ASN A 112 -8.49 10.74 -1.68
CA ASN A 112 -8.97 9.92 -0.58
C ASN A 112 -10.47 10.16 -0.32
N CYS A 113 -11.34 9.27 -0.80
CA CYS A 113 -12.77 9.32 -0.57
C CYS A 113 -13.16 8.41 0.61
N ASN A 114 -12.94 8.89 1.84
CA ASN A 114 -13.57 8.30 3.03
C ASN A 114 -15.04 8.75 3.13
N LYS A 115 -15.88 8.37 2.16
CA LYS A 115 -17.33 8.52 2.27
C LYS A 115 -17.91 7.21 2.83
N LYS A 116 -18.43 7.29 4.06
CA LYS A 116 -19.36 6.30 4.64
C LYS A 116 -20.32 5.86 3.54
N GLN A 117 -20.37 4.55 3.25
CA GLN A 117 -21.27 4.00 2.24
C GLN A 117 -22.70 4.37 2.62
N LYS A 118 -23.25 5.39 1.96
CA LYS A 118 -24.68 5.68 2.02
C LYS A 118 -25.34 4.65 1.13
N THR A 119 -26.17 3.79 1.70
CA THR A 119 -27.05 2.91 0.92
C THR A 119 -27.87 3.80 0.00
N ILE A 120 -27.67 3.69 -1.32
CA ILE A 120 -28.35 4.53 -2.30
C ILE A 120 -29.79 4.02 -2.41
N THR A 121 -30.74 4.71 -1.76
CA THR A 121 -32.15 4.31 -1.67
C THR A 121 -33.01 4.77 -2.87
N THR A 122 -32.40 5.34 -3.91
CA THR A 122 -33.14 5.89 -5.08
C THR A 122 -32.72 5.18 -6.36
N ALA A 123 -33.70 4.73 -7.16
CA ALA A 123 -33.49 3.98 -8.41
C ALA A 123 -32.48 4.64 -9.37
N ASN A 124 -32.48 5.97 -9.47
CA ASN A 124 -31.55 6.72 -10.34
C ASN A 124 -30.09 6.56 -9.91
N GLY A 125 -29.81 6.49 -8.60
CA GLY A 125 -28.45 6.32 -8.11
C GLY A 125 -27.90 4.92 -8.38
N LEU A 126 -28.76 3.89 -8.33
CA LEU A 126 -28.38 2.53 -8.70
C LEU A 126 -28.05 2.41 -10.19
N GLN A 127 -28.80 3.10 -11.05
CA GLN A 127 -28.55 3.12 -12.50
C GLN A 127 -27.19 3.75 -12.85
N ILE A 128 -26.81 4.84 -12.17
CA ILE A 128 -25.50 5.48 -12.35
C ILE A 128 -24.37 4.55 -11.89
N CYS A 129 -24.54 3.87 -10.76
CA CYS A 129 -23.55 2.89 -10.28
C CYS A 129 -23.38 1.70 -11.24
N ASN A 130 -24.47 1.19 -11.81
CA ASN A 130 -24.38 0.10 -12.78
C ASN A 130 -23.69 0.56 -14.08
N LYS A 131 -24.04 1.75 -14.59
CA LYS A 131 -23.40 2.30 -15.79
C LYS A 131 -21.90 2.52 -15.61
N THR A 132 -21.50 3.12 -14.49
CA THR A 132 -20.07 3.33 -14.15
C THR A 132 -19.33 2.00 -13.96
N LEU A 133 -19.99 0.98 -13.42
CA LEU A 133 -19.42 -0.36 -13.31
C LEU A 133 -19.19 -1.01 -14.68
N ASP A 134 -20.13 -0.86 -15.61
CA ASP A 134 -20.02 -1.43 -16.95
C ASP A 134 -18.97 -0.70 -17.80
N GLU A 135 -18.87 0.63 -17.68
CA GLU A 135 -17.80 1.43 -18.26
C GLU A 135 -16.42 1.00 -17.74
N LEU A 136 -16.30 0.74 -16.44
CA LEU A 136 -15.07 0.26 -15.82
C LEU A 136 -14.70 -1.15 -16.34
N LYS A 137 -15.65 -2.07 -16.41
CA LYS A 137 -15.43 -3.42 -16.96
C LYS A 137 -14.95 -3.35 -18.40
N SER A 138 -15.60 -2.54 -19.24
CA SER A 138 -15.20 -2.33 -20.64
C SER A 138 -13.76 -1.82 -20.71
N THR A 139 -13.43 -0.80 -19.92
CA THR A 139 -12.08 -0.20 -19.87
C THR A 139 -11.00 -1.20 -19.41
N ILE A 140 -11.33 -2.11 -18.49
CA ILE A 140 -10.41 -3.17 -18.04
C ILE A 140 -10.20 -4.20 -19.16
N LEU A 141 -11.29 -4.63 -19.81
CA LEU A 141 -11.24 -5.58 -20.93
C LEU A 141 -10.42 -5.04 -22.11
N THR A 142 -10.62 -3.78 -22.49
CA THR A 142 -9.85 -3.13 -23.56
C THR A 142 -8.37 -3.08 -23.22
N ARG A 143 -8.00 -2.60 -22.03
CA ARG A 143 -6.59 -2.55 -21.58
C ARG A 143 -5.95 -3.94 -21.54
N HIS A 144 -6.70 -4.96 -21.13
CA HIS A 144 -6.21 -6.33 -21.13
C HIS A 144 -5.95 -6.85 -22.55
N ALA A 145 -6.85 -6.56 -23.49
CA ALA A 145 -6.68 -6.94 -24.90
C ALA A 145 -5.47 -6.24 -25.52
N GLU A 146 -5.32 -4.92 -25.31
CA GLU A 146 -4.18 -4.15 -25.78
C GLU A 146 -2.86 -4.70 -25.21
N ARG A 147 -2.81 -5.00 -23.91
CA ARG A 147 -1.64 -5.62 -23.28
C ARG A 147 -1.31 -6.97 -23.91
N SER A 148 -2.30 -7.84 -24.09
CA SER A 148 -2.09 -9.16 -24.69
C SER A 148 -1.58 -9.05 -26.14
N THR A 149 -2.13 -8.13 -26.94
CA THR A 149 -1.63 -7.90 -28.30
C THR A 149 -0.20 -7.37 -28.32
N PHE A 150 0.17 -6.51 -27.37
CA PHE A 150 1.54 -6.02 -27.23
C PHE A 150 2.51 -7.14 -26.84
N GLU A 151 2.16 -7.97 -25.86
CA GLU A 151 2.97 -9.11 -25.42
C GLU A 151 3.20 -10.11 -26.57
N ASN A 152 2.16 -10.44 -27.34
CA ASN A 152 2.28 -11.32 -28.51
C ASN A 152 3.18 -10.72 -29.59
N LYS A 153 3.11 -9.40 -29.82
CA LYS A 153 3.97 -8.71 -30.78
C LYS A 153 5.44 -8.73 -30.35
N LEU A 154 5.70 -8.62 -29.04
CA LEU A 154 7.05 -8.70 -28.50
C LEU A 154 7.61 -10.11 -28.63
N LEU A 155 6.79 -11.13 -28.36
CA LEU A 155 7.17 -12.53 -28.50
C LEU A 155 7.54 -12.87 -29.96
N ALA A 156 6.70 -12.46 -30.92
CA ALA A 156 6.98 -12.66 -32.34
C ALA A 156 8.30 -12.01 -32.77
N LYS A 157 8.60 -10.79 -32.30
CA LYS A 157 9.89 -10.14 -32.58
C LYS A 157 11.08 -10.91 -32.00
N TYR A 158 10.93 -11.44 -30.79
CA TYR A 158 11.99 -12.23 -30.16
C TYR A 158 12.27 -13.51 -30.95
N ASP A 159 11.23 -14.21 -31.39
CA ASP A 159 11.34 -15.43 -32.20
C ASP A 159 12.03 -15.14 -33.54
N ASP A 160 11.64 -14.07 -34.24
CA ASP A 160 12.26 -13.63 -35.50
C ASP A 160 13.76 -13.36 -35.35
N ASP A 161 14.15 -12.65 -34.28
CA ASP A 161 15.54 -12.28 -34.04
C ASP A 161 16.38 -13.49 -33.59
N SER A 162 15.76 -14.41 -32.84
CA SER A 162 16.36 -15.70 -32.47
C SER A 162 16.61 -16.57 -33.71
N GLU A 163 15.66 -16.66 -34.63
CA GLU A 163 15.81 -17.44 -35.87
C GLU A 163 16.94 -16.86 -36.75
N LYS A 164 16.99 -15.54 -36.93
CA LYS A 164 18.08 -14.88 -37.68
C LYS A 164 19.45 -15.15 -37.08
N ALA A 165 19.56 -15.11 -35.75
CA ALA A 165 20.81 -15.40 -35.05
C ALA A 165 21.25 -16.86 -35.27
N GLU A 166 20.30 -17.80 -35.24
CA GLU A 166 20.56 -19.21 -35.48
C GLU A 166 21.00 -19.48 -36.93
N ILE A 167 20.33 -18.88 -37.91
CA ILE A 167 20.73 -18.95 -39.32
C ILE A 167 22.16 -18.41 -39.50
N PHE A 168 22.48 -17.27 -38.89
CA PHE A 168 23.82 -16.70 -38.95
C PHE A 168 24.87 -17.64 -38.34
N ARG A 169 24.57 -18.25 -37.19
CA ARG A 169 25.44 -19.23 -36.53
C ARG A 169 25.71 -20.44 -37.43
N GLN A 170 24.67 -20.98 -38.07
CA GLN A 170 24.77 -22.12 -38.98
C GLN A 170 25.63 -21.79 -40.20
N ASN A 171 25.47 -20.59 -40.77
CA ASN A 171 26.30 -20.13 -41.89
C ASN A 171 27.78 -20.03 -41.51
N ILE A 172 28.11 -19.55 -40.31
CA ILE A 172 29.48 -19.53 -39.81
C ILE A 172 30.05 -20.94 -39.65
N LEU A 173 29.27 -21.87 -39.08
CA LEU A 173 29.71 -23.26 -38.92
C LEU A 173 29.97 -23.92 -40.27
N LYS A 174 29.10 -23.69 -41.25
CA LYS A 174 29.27 -24.18 -42.62
C LYS A 174 30.57 -23.67 -43.24
N MET A 175 30.83 -22.36 -43.20
CA MET A 175 32.08 -21.80 -43.73
C MET A 175 33.33 -22.34 -43.02
N LYS A 176 33.27 -22.55 -41.70
CA LYS A 176 34.37 -23.16 -40.94
C LYS A 176 34.63 -24.60 -41.38
N GLN A 177 33.56 -25.36 -41.63
CA GLN A 177 33.66 -26.75 -42.09
C GLN A 177 34.26 -26.81 -43.50
N GLU A 178 33.77 -26.00 -44.43
CA GLU A 178 34.32 -25.90 -45.80
C GLU A 178 35.82 -25.54 -45.78
N LYS A 179 36.22 -24.59 -44.94
CA LYS A 179 37.63 -24.22 -44.76
C LYS A 179 38.46 -25.39 -44.21
N LEU A 180 37.92 -26.14 -43.24
CA LEU A 180 38.59 -27.29 -42.66
C LEU A 180 38.78 -28.41 -43.70
N ASP A 181 37.75 -28.68 -44.51
CA ASP A 181 37.81 -29.71 -45.53
C ASP A 181 38.79 -29.36 -46.65
N MET A 182 38.86 -28.08 -47.05
CA MET A 182 39.91 -27.58 -47.93
C MET A 182 41.31 -27.79 -47.33
N MET A 183 41.51 -27.48 -46.05
CA MET A 183 42.81 -27.66 -45.39
C MET A 183 43.23 -29.14 -45.32
N LYS A 184 42.29 -30.06 -45.07
CA LYS A 184 42.54 -31.50 -45.11
C LYS A 184 42.95 -31.98 -46.50
N LEU A 185 42.31 -31.47 -47.56
CA LEU A 185 42.70 -31.76 -48.95
C LEU A 185 44.12 -31.30 -49.26
N PHE A 186 44.56 -30.16 -48.71
CA PHE A 186 45.93 -29.67 -48.87
C PHE A 186 46.97 -30.49 -48.11
N LEU A 187 46.63 -31.04 -46.94
CA LEU A 187 47.55 -31.83 -46.11
C LEU A 187 47.67 -33.30 -46.54
N ASN A 188 46.69 -33.83 -47.28
CA ASN A 188 46.69 -35.20 -47.82
C ASN A 188 47.29 -35.30 -49.23
N LYS A 189 48.01 -34.27 -49.70
CA LYS A 189 48.73 -34.21 -50.97
C LYS A 189 50.22 -34.16 -50.72
#